data_AF-A0A7J9TCI1-F1
#
_entry.id   AF-A0A7J9TCI1-F1
#
_cell.length_a   1.000
_cell.length_b   1.000
_cell.length_c   1.000
_cell.angle_alpha   90.00
_cell.angle_beta   90.00
_cell.angle_gamma   90.00
#
_symmetry.space_group_name_H-M   'P 1'
#
loop_
_entity.id
_entity.type
_entity.pdbx_description
1 polymer ?
#
loop_
_entity_poly.entity_id
_entity_poly.type
_entity_poly.pdbx_seq_one_letter_code
_entity_poly.pdbx_strand_id
1 'polypeptide(L)'
;MAERVQLATKTSEAKRENSASKIRKTESPQVISSPTDQFLYLQRTIGNQAVQRLIESEALHAKLRIGQLGDKYDQEADRVADAVMRMPKPGVQRQV
;
A
#
# COMPACT_ATOMS: atom_id res chain seq x y z
N MET A 1 -49.30 -17.51 8.19
CA MET A 1 -48.27 -17.14 9.17
C MET A 1 -47.03 -17.94 8.82
N ALA A 2 -46.15 -17.35 8.00
CA ALA A 2 -45.08 -18.06 7.31
C ALA A 2 -43.69 -17.59 7.78
N GLU A 3 -42.91 -18.58 8.22
CA GLU A 3 -41.50 -18.81 7.88
C GLU A 3 -40.44 -17.75 8.26
N ARG A 4 -39.73 -18.04 9.35
CA ARG A 4 -38.47 -17.39 9.75
C ARG A 4 -37.32 -17.93 8.90
N VAL A 5 -36.96 -17.24 7.83
CA VAL A 5 -35.66 -17.45 7.17
C VAL A 5 -34.61 -16.65 7.92
N GLN A 6 -33.88 -17.33 8.80
CA GLN A 6 -32.65 -16.80 9.40
C GLN A 6 -31.56 -16.83 8.32
N LEU A 7 -31.27 -15.66 7.74
CA LEU A 7 -30.10 -15.45 6.90
C LEU A 7 -28.87 -15.52 7.80
N ALA A 8 -28.17 -16.65 7.73
CA ALA A 8 -26.87 -16.85 8.33
C ALA A 8 -25.90 -15.77 7.83
N THR A 9 -25.53 -14.85 8.71
CA THR A 9 -24.40 -13.95 8.53
C THR A 9 -23.12 -14.78 8.58
N LYS A 10 -22.72 -15.35 7.44
CA LYS A 10 -21.38 -15.90 7.26
C LYS A 10 -20.39 -14.75 7.11
N THR A 11 -19.95 -14.24 8.26
CA THR A 11 -18.64 -13.62 8.40
C THR A 11 -17.62 -14.72 8.13
N SER A 12 -17.06 -14.76 6.93
CA SER A 12 -15.84 -15.52 6.66
C SER A 12 -14.78 -14.55 6.18
N GLU A 13 -14.00 -14.12 7.17
CA GLU A 13 -12.55 -14.06 7.10
C GLU A 13 -12.00 -13.40 5.84
N ALA A 14 -11.68 -12.11 6.01
CA ALA A 14 -10.68 -11.44 5.21
C ALA A 14 -9.44 -12.33 5.17
N LYS A 15 -9.28 -13.04 4.05
CA LYS A 15 -8.09 -13.75 3.64
C LYS A 15 -6.98 -12.72 3.41
N ARG A 16 -6.45 -12.17 4.51
CA ARG A 16 -5.16 -11.48 4.57
C ARG A 16 -4.08 -12.54 4.43
N GLU A 17 -3.99 -13.13 3.26
CA GLU A 17 -2.75 -13.71 2.77
C GLU A 17 -2.00 -12.61 2.03
N ASN A 18 -1.74 -11.49 2.72
CA ASN A 18 -0.54 -10.74 2.39
C ASN A 18 0.58 -11.54 3.03
N SER A 19 1.05 -12.52 2.27
CA SER A 19 2.39 -13.06 2.37
C SER A 19 3.35 -11.90 2.12
N ALA A 20 3.43 -11.00 3.11
CA ALA A 20 4.60 -10.19 3.39
C ALA A 20 5.63 -11.21 3.86
N SER A 21 6.13 -11.94 2.86
CA SER A 21 7.32 -12.74 2.97
C SER A 21 8.28 -11.87 3.75
N LYS A 22 8.63 -12.43 4.89
CA LYS A 22 9.56 -11.93 5.86
C LYS A 22 10.91 -11.82 5.17
N ILE A 23 11.04 -10.87 4.25
CA ILE A 23 12.29 -10.33 3.78
C ILE A 23 12.69 -9.35 4.89
N ARG A 24 12.88 -9.91 6.09
CA ARG A 24 14.02 -9.50 6.89
C ARG A 24 15.21 -9.94 6.06
N LYS A 25 15.56 -9.14 5.05
CA LYS A 25 16.93 -9.03 4.62
C LYS A 25 17.62 -8.40 5.83
N THR A 26 17.85 -9.21 6.85
CA THR A 26 18.99 -9.05 7.73
C THR A 26 20.15 -9.14 6.76
N GLU A 27 20.46 -8.02 6.13
CA GLU A 27 21.81 -7.76 5.70
C GLU A 27 22.61 -8.03 6.96
N SER A 28 23.29 -9.19 6.95
CA SER A 28 24.37 -9.52 7.87
C SER A 28 25.06 -8.22 8.25
N PRO A 29 25.32 -7.94 9.53
CA PRO A 29 26.02 -6.72 9.93
C PRO A 29 27.34 -6.72 9.18
N GLN A 30 27.35 -6.00 8.04
CA GLN A 30 28.55 -5.70 7.28
C GLN A 30 29.43 -5.05 8.32
N VAL A 31 30.55 -5.72 8.59
CA VAL A 31 31.50 -5.36 9.64
C VAL A 31 31.57 -3.85 9.72
N ILE A 32 31.07 -3.29 10.83
CA ILE A 32 31.10 -1.85 11.05
C ILE A 32 32.57 -1.53 11.34
N SER A 33 33.34 -1.34 10.27
CA SER A 33 34.80 -1.32 10.32
C SER A 33 35.37 0.01 10.80
N SER A 34 34.54 1.06 10.86
CA SER A 34 34.94 2.37 11.35
C SER A 34 33.87 2.96 12.29
N PRO A 35 34.27 3.69 13.36
CA PRO A 35 33.36 4.46 14.20
C PRO A 35 32.43 5.40 13.41
N THR A 36 32.89 5.91 12.27
CA THR A 36 32.09 6.75 11.37
C THR A 36 30.93 5.98 10.76
N ASP A 37 31.15 4.72 10.36
CA ASP A 37 30.14 3.88 9.71
C ASP A 37 29.06 3.49 10.72
N GLN A 38 29.45 3.28 11.99
CA GLN A 38 28.52 3.04 13.09
C GLN A 38 27.60 4.24 13.32
N PHE A 39 28.19 5.44 13.35
CA PHE A 39 27.46 6.68 13.56
C PHE A 39 26.49 6.95 12.40
N LEU A 40 26.92 6.75 11.15
CA LEU A 40 26.06 6.92 9.98
C LEU A 40 24.92 5.89 9.95
N TYR A 41 25.20 4.64 10.32
CA TYR A 41 24.15 3.61 10.44
C TYR A 41 23.10 4.01 11.49
N LEU A 42 23.54 4.50 12.65
CA LEU A 42 22.65 4.94 13.71
C LEU A 42 21.83 6.17 13.29
N GLN A 43 22.48 7.16 12.64
CA GLN A 43 21.82 8.36 12.13
C GLN A 43 20.75 8.01 11.10
N ARG A 44 21.03 7.09 10.17
CA ARG A 44 20.04 6.60 9.21
C ARG A 44 18.88 5.90 9.91
N THR A 45 19.16 5.07 10.91
CA THR A 45 18.14 4.31 11.64
C THR A 45 17.21 5.22 12.43
N ILE A 46 17.78 6.13 13.23
CA ILE A 46 17.02 7.09 14.03
C ILE A 46 16.28 8.08 13.12
N GLY A 47 16.93 8.56 12.06
CA GLY A 47 16.32 9.45 11.08
C GLY A 47 15.09 8.81 10.41
N ASN A 48 15.19 7.56 9.96
CA ASN A 48 14.07 6.84 9.37
C ASN A 48 12.90 6.66 10.36
N GLN A 49 13.21 6.35 11.63
CA GLN A 49 12.20 6.23 12.68
C GLN A 49 11.51 7.57 12.98
N ALA A 50 12.25 8.67 12.97
CA ALA A 50 11.69 10.01 13.16
C ALA A 50 10.75 10.40 12.01
N VAL A 51 11.14 10.10 10.76
CA VAL A 51 10.28 10.32 9.58
C VAL A 51 9.01 9.49 9.65
N GLN A 52 9.08 8.22 10.06
CA GLN A 52 7.89 7.38 10.23
C GLN A 52 6.93 7.96 11.27
N ARG A 53 7.44 8.37 12.44
CA ARG A 53 6.64 9.03 13.48
C ARG A 53 6.01 10.34 12.98
N LEU A 54 6.72 11.08 12.14
CA LEU A 54 6.25 12.34 11.58
C LEU A 54 5.14 12.14 10.53
N ILE A 55 5.15 11.02 9.82
CA ILE A 55 4.07 10.59 8.92
C ILE A 55 2.86 10.12 9.74
N GLU A 56 3.09 9.31 10.79
CA GLU A 56 2.04 8.83 11.69
C GLU A 56 1.38 9.95 12.50
N SER A 57 2.12 11.00 12.85
CA SER A 57 1.60 12.14 13.61
C SER A 57 0.75 13.08 12.77
N GLU A 58 0.53 12.79 11.48
CA GLU A 58 -0.22 13.61 10.51
C GLU A 58 0.33 15.04 10.33
N ALA A 59 1.43 15.40 11.01
CA ALA A 59 2.10 16.68 10.86
C ALA A 59 2.63 16.88 9.44
N LEU A 60 3.01 15.79 8.77
CA LEU A 60 3.15 15.73 7.33
C LEU A 60 1.85 15.25 6.70
N HIS A 61 0.91 16.16 6.46
CA HIS A 61 -0.16 15.95 5.49
C HIS A 61 0.46 15.86 4.08
N ALA A 62 1.04 14.72 3.72
CA ALA A 62 1.09 14.32 2.32
C ALA A 62 -0.34 14.44 1.81
N LYS A 63 -0.57 15.12 0.68
CA LYS A 63 -1.90 15.50 0.16
C LYS A 63 -2.75 14.26 -0.21
N LEU A 64 -3.14 13.47 0.78
CA LEU A 64 -3.96 12.28 0.66
C LEU A 64 -5.35 12.63 1.19
N ARG A 65 -6.00 13.58 0.52
CA ARG A 65 -7.42 13.82 0.76
C ARG A 65 -8.17 12.69 0.08
N ILE A 66 -8.69 11.76 0.87
CA ILE A 66 -9.61 10.74 0.38
C ILE A 66 -10.90 11.47 0.00
N GLY A 67 -11.35 11.29 -1.24
CA GLY A 67 -12.62 11.81 -1.74
C GLY A 67 -13.81 11.15 -1.04
N GLN A 68 -14.99 11.76 -1.12
CA GLN A 68 -16.20 11.13 -0.60
C GLN A 68 -16.67 10.06 -1.59
N LEU A 69 -17.21 8.96 -1.08
CA LEU A 69 -17.80 7.93 -1.94
C LEU A 69 -18.88 8.54 -2.83
N GLY A 70 -18.82 8.27 -4.14
CA GLY A 70 -19.75 8.82 -5.12
C GLY A 70 -19.48 10.27 -5.52
N ASP A 71 -18.35 10.87 -5.13
CA ASP A 71 -17.97 12.19 -5.61
C ASP A 71 -17.62 12.19 -7.12
N LYS A 72 -17.42 13.39 -7.68
CA LYS A 72 -17.13 13.54 -9.11
C LYS A 72 -15.84 12.87 -9.55
N TYR A 73 -14.87 12.69 -8.64
CA TYR A 73 -13.59 12.06 -8.94
C TYR A 73 -13.72 10.54 -8.93
N ASP A 74 -14.55 10.00 -8.03
CA ASP A 74 -14.94 8.59 -8.00
C ASP A 74 -15.64 8.19 -9.32
N GLN A 75 -16.63 8.98 -9.74
CA GLN A 75 -17.36 8.74 -11.00
C GLN A 75 -16.47 8.83 -12.25
N GLU A 76 -15.52 9.77 -12.26
CA GLU A 76 -14.58 9.88 -13.38
C GLU A 76 -13.59 8.72 -13.40
N ALA A 77 -13.16 8.23 -12.23
CA ALA A 77 -12.32 7.05 -12.12
C ALA A 77 -13.03 5.81 -12.72
N ASP A 78 -14.30 5.61 -12.38
CA ASP A 78 -15.12 4.53 -12.95
C ASP A 78 -15.27 4.66 -14.47
N ARG A 79 -15.56 5.87 -14.97
CA ARG A 79 -15.69 6.14 -16.40
C ARG A 79 -14.41 5.81 -17.16
N VAL A 80 -13.25 6.22 -16.65
CA VAL A 80 -11.95 5.95 -17.26
C VAL A 80 -11.63 4.46 -17.22
N ALA A 81 -11.91 3.79 -16.11
CA ALA A 81 -11.73 2.34 -15.99
C ALA A 81 -12.55 1.59 -17.05
N ASP A 82 -13.84 1.93 -17.20
CA ASP A 82 -14.71 1.37 -18.22
C ASP A 82 -14.21 1.64 -19.65
N ALA A 83 -13.63 2.82 -19.90
CA ALA A 83 -13.05 3.15 -21.19
C ALA A 83 -11.85 2.24 -21.49
N VAL A 84 -10.93 2.08 -20.53
CA VAL A 84 -9.74 1.24 -20.67
C VAL A 84 -10.10 -0.24 -20.85
N MET A 85 -11.10 -0.74 -20.12
CA MET A 85 -11.54 -2.14 -20.24
C MET A 85 -12.18 -2.45 -21.60
N ARG A 86 -12.76 -1.44 -22.26
CA ARG A 86 -13.34 -1.56 -23.60
C ARG A 86 -12.34 -1.29 -24.72
N MET A 87 -11.16 -0.76 -24.40
CA MET A 87 -10.12 -0.56 -25.40
C MET A 87 -9.58 -1.92 -25.87
N PRO A 88 -9.38 -2.09 -27.19
CA PRO A 88 -8.68 -3.26 -27.71
C PRO A 88 -7.24 -3.27 -27.19
N LYS A 89 -6.69 -4.47 -26.96
CA LYS A 89 -5.31 -4.62 -26.47
C LYS A 89 -4.36 -3.82 -27.38
N PRO A 90 -3.54 -2.90 -26.83
CA PRO A 90 -2.57 -2.18 -27.64
C PRO A 90 -1.64 -3.20 -28.29
N GLY A 91 -1.49 -3.09 -29.61
CA GLY A 91 -0.60 -3.95 -30.37
C GLY A 91 0.82 -3.80 -29.84
N VAL A 92 1.37 -4.87 -29.28
CA VAL A 92 2.77 -4.93 -28.85
C VAL A 92 3.62 -4.90 -30.12
N GLN A 93 4.03 -3.71 -30.56
CA GLN A 93 5.00 -3.57 -31.64
C GLN A 93 6.38 -3.86 -31.06
N ARG A 94 6.86 -5.08 -31.29
CA ARG A 94 8.23 -5.46 -30.98
C ARG A 94 9.13 -4.84 -32.04
N GLN A 95 9.91 -3.85 -31.64
CA GLN A 95 10.94 -3.26 -32.50
C GLN A 95 12.04 -4.32 -32.71
N VAL A 96 12.29 -4.65 -33.98
CA VAL A 96 13.38 -5.52 -34.44
C VAL A 96 14.60 -4.69 -34.82
#